data_AF-A0A1I4USP8-F1
#
_entry.id   AF-A0A1I4USP8-F1
#
_cell.length_a   1.000
_cell.length_b   1.000
_cell.length_c   1.000
_cell.angle_alpha   90.00
_cell.angle_beta   90.00
_cell.angle_gamma   90.00
#
_symmetry.space_group_name_H-M   'P 1'
#
loop_
_entity.id
_entity.type
_entity.pdbx_description
1 polymer ?
#
loop_
_entity_poly.entity_id
_entity_poly.type
_entity_poly.pdbx_seq_one_letter_code
_entity_poly.pdbx_strand_id
1 'polypeptide(L)'
;MTVSRAPRWMCSYSPEVRTVPAGRWWNAVRVPADLGALALKSLGDESGAVIKDGYGGIMYWLVPPGDAAAWRLPDVQVLGRGSHVAVPPLRRTAGPGLYWRVPLTHDTYWTNTARLHSVLSSAATASAPR
;
A
#
# COMPACT_ATOMS: atom_id res chain seq x y z
N MET A 1 -10.88 2.18 27.70
CA MET A 1 -11.25 2.46 26.30
C MET A 1 -10.13 3.28 25.67
N THR A 2 -9.19 2.64 24.99
CA THR A 2 -8.06 3.35 24.37
C THR A 2 -8.55 3.97 23.07
N VAL A 3 -8.59 5.30 23.01
CA VAL A 3 -8.88 6.02 21.76
C VAL A 3 -7.76 5.68 20.79
N SER A 4 -8.04 4.79 19.84
CA SER A 4 -7.17 4.45 18.72
C SER A 4 -6.75 5.73 17.99
N ARG A 5 -5.53 6.22 18.23
CA ARG A 5 -4.98 7.39 17.54
C ARG A 5 -4.56 7.00 16.13
N ALA A 6 -5.29 7.42 15.11
CA ALA A 6 -4.82 7.30 13.74
C ALA A 6 -3.51 8.08 13.54
N PRO A 7 -2.63 7.66 12.61
CA PRO A 7 -1.44 8.42 12.26
C PRO A 7 -1.79 9.86 11.90
N ARG A 8 -0.92 10.83 12.20
CA ARG A 8 -1.20 12.28 12.03
C ARG A 8 -1.61 12.69 10.62
N TRP A 9 -1.21 11.94 9.60
CA TRP A 9 -1.56 12.20 8.21
C TRP A 9 -2.97 11.72 7.84
N MET A 10 -3.54 10.82 8.65
CA MET A 10 -4.87 10.27 8.50
C MET A 10 -5.85 10.93 9.47
N CYS A 11 -6.85 11.61 8.92
CA CYS A 11 -7.98 12.09 9.71
C CYS A 11 -8.93 10.91 9.98
N SER A 12 -9.00 10.45 11.23
CA SER A 12 -9.79 9.28 11.66
C SER A 12 -11.31 9.42 11.51
N TYR A 13 -11.82 10.62 11.23
CA TYR A 13 -13.25 10.94 11.29
C TYR A 13 -13.91 11.29 9.94
N SER A 14 -13.15 11.33 8.85
CA SER A 14 -13.73 11.62 7.53
C SER A 14 -14.23 10.34 6.86
N PRO A 15 -15.48 10.32 6.33
CA PRO A 15 -15.99 9.20 5.54
C PRO A 15 -15.54 9.24 4.07
N GLU A 16 -14.74 10.24 3.68
CA GLU A 16 -14.35 10.49 2.29
C GLU A 16 -12.94 9.97 1.97
N VAL A 17 -12.74 9.65 0.69
CA VAL A 17 -11.39 9.41 0.15
C VAL A 17 -10.62 10.71 0.18
N ARG A 18 -9.34 10.66 0.59
CA ARG A 18 -8.48 11.85 0.66
C ARG A 18 -7.23 11.68 -0.16
N THR A 19 -6.87 12.72 -0.88
CA THR A 19 -5.59 12.81 -1.56
C THR A 19 -4.50 13.22 -0.57
N VAL A 20 -3.50 12.35 -0.38
CA VAL A 20 -2.40 12.56 0.57
C VAL A 20 -1.07 12.61 -0.19
N PRO A 21 -0.20 13.61 0.06
CA PRO A 21 1.11 13.67 -0.58
C PRO A 21 2.01 12.53 -0.08
N ALA A 22 2.58 11.79 -1.02
CA ALA A 22 3.57 10.76 -0.75
C ALA A 22 4.97 11.39 -0.50
N GLY A 23 5.89 10.62 0.08
CA GLY A 23 7.24 11.07 0.41
C GLY A 23 7.39 11.80 1.74
N ARG A 24 6.29 12.17 2.41
CA ARG A 24 6.34 12.82 3.73
C ARG A 24 6.18 11.85 4.89
N TRP A 25 5.17 10.99 4.83
CA TRP A 25 4.86 10.01 5.88
C TRP A 25 5.05 8.57 5.44
N TRP A 26 5.00 8.33 4.14
CA TRP A 26 5.21 7.06 3.49
C TRP A 26 5.49 7.31 2.02
N ASN A 27 6.19 6.38 1.38
CA ASN A 27 6.09 6.20 -0.07
C ASN A 27 5.03 5.13 -0.35
N ALA A 28 4.40 5.18 -1.52
CA ALA A 28 3.47 4.15 -1.94
C ALA A 28 4.07 3.33 -3.08
N VAL A 29 4.06 2.01 -2.95
CA VAL A 29 4.42 1.10 -4.02
C VAL A 29 3.15 0.67 -4.73
N ARG A 30 2.94 1.19 -5.93
CA ARG A 30 1.81 0.89 -6.82
C ARG A 30 2.10 -0.39 -7.59
N VAL A 31 1.19 -1.36 -7.50
CA VAL A 31 1.34 -2.70 -8.10
C VAL A 31 0.01 -3.14 -8.72
N PRO A 32 0.00 -3.80 -9.90
CA PRO A 32 -1.18 -4.47 -10.42
C PRO A 32 -1.76 -5.47 -9.42
N ALA A 33 -3.09 -5.58 -9.33
CA ALA A 33 -3.76 -6.35 -8.29
C ALA A 33 -3.45 -7.86 -8.35
N ASP A 34 -3.20 -8.42 -9.52
CA ASP A 34 -2.86 -9.84 -9.67
C ASP A 34 -1.47 -10.14 -9.09
N LEU A 35 -0.47 -9.34 -9.48
CA LEU A 35 0.87 -9.39 -8.90
C LEU A 35 0.85 -9.10 -7.39
N GLY A 36 0.09 -8.09 -6.99
CA GLY A 36 -0.12 -7.72 -5.60
C GLY A 36 -0.77 -8.84 -4.78
N ALA A 37 -1.74 -9.57 -5.33
CA ALA A 37 -2.38 -10.68 -4.63
C ALA A 37 -1.39 -11.81 -4.33
N LEU A 38 -0.48 -12.10 -5.26
CA LEU A 38 0.60 -13.07 -5.05
C LEU A 38 1.57 -12.59 -3.96
N ALA A 39 2.03 -11.34 -4.05
CA ALA A 39 2.93 -10.75 -3.06
C ALA A 39 2.30 -10.72 -1.65
N LEU A 40 1.01 -10.37 -1.56
CA LEU A 40 0.27 -10.35 -0.30
C LEU A 40 0.17 -11.75 0.32
N LYS A 41 -0.08 -12.78 -0.51
CA LYS A 41 -0.10 -14.18 -0.06
C LYS A 41 1.25 -14.61 0.48
N SER A 42 2.35 -14.18 -0.15
CA SER A 42 3.72 -14.50 0.29
C SER A 42 4.15 -13.73 1.54
N LEU A 43 3.69 -12.48 1.71
CA LEU A 43 3.98 -11.67 2.90
C LEU A 43 3.21 -12.15 4.14
N GLY A 44 1.95 -12.54 3.97
CA GLY A 44 1.07 -12.86 5.10
C GLY A 44 1.02 -11.71 6.11
N ASP A 45 1.23 -12.04 7.38
CA ASP A 45 1.18 -11.10 8.50
C ASP A 45 2.36 -10.11 8.52
N GLU A 46 3.40 -10.31 7.69
CA GLU A 46 4.51 -9.35 7.53
C GLU A 46 4.09 -8.13 6.69
N SER A 47 2.92 -8.15 6.04
CA SER A 47 2.43 -6.99 5.30
C SER A 47 1.92 -5.90 6.24
N GLY A 48 2.41 -4.69 6.03
CA GLY A 48 1.77 -3.47 6.53
C GLY A 48 0.49 -3.13 5.74
N ALA A 49 0.08 -1.87 5.84
CA ALA A 49 -1.19 -1.42 5.28
C ALA A 49 -1.17 -1.42 3.74
N VAL A 50 -2.28 -1.88 3.16
CA VAL A 50 -2.46 -1.99 1.72
C VAL A 50 -3.78 -1.37 1.33
N ILE A 51 -3.73 -0.42 0.40
CA ILE A 51 -4.91 0.12 -0.26
C ILE A 51 -5.15 -0.70 -1.52
N LYS A 52 -6.40 -1.08 -1.78
CA LYS A 52 -6.80 -1.66 -3.06
C LYS A 52 -7.85 -0.78 -3.73
N ASP A 53 -7.63 -0.54 -5.01
CA ASP A 53 -8.63 0.03 -5.89
C ASP A 53 -9.49 -1.11 -6.44
N GLY A 54 -10.73 -1.19 -5.98
CA GLY A 54 -11.71 -2.17 -6.41
C GLY A 54 -12.15 -2.03 -7.88
N TYR A 55 -11.90 -0.88 -8.51
CA TYR A 55 -12.23 -0.65 -9.93
C TYR A 55 -10.99 -0.72 -10.81
N GLY A 56 -9.90 -0.08 -10.39
CA GLY A 56 -8.69 0.05 -11.19
C GLY A 56 -7.78 -1.17 -11.18
N GLY A 57 -8.03 -2.17 -10.32
CA GLY A 57 -7.20 -3.37 -10.25
C GLY A 57 -5.76 -3.06 -9.81
N ILE A 58 -5.59 -2.10 -8.91
CA ILE A 58 -4.28 -1.68 -8.39
C ILE A 58 -4.25 -1.82 -6.88
N MET A 59 -3.10 -2.21 -6.34
CA MET A 59 -2.79 -2.18 -4.93
C MET A 59 -1.67 -1.18 -4.64
N TYR A 60 -1.73 -0.57 -3.46
CA TYR A 60 -0.73 0.37 -2.97
C TYR A 60 -0.27 -0.09 -1.59
N TRP A 61 0.98 -0.52 -1.50
CA TRP A 61 1.64 -0.74 -0.22
C TRP A 61 2.21 0.56 0.30
N LEU A 62 2.04 0.81 1.60
CA LEU A 62 2.73 1.90 2.27
C LEU A 62 4.08 1.39 2.78
N VAL A 63 5.17 2.07 2.40
CA VAL A 63 6.52 1.80 2.89
C VAL A 63 7.08 3.05 3.59
N PRO A 64 8.15 2.94 4.40
CA PRO A 64 8.75 4.09 5.05
C PRO A 64 9.06 5.23 4.05
N PRO A 65 8.98 6.51 4.48
CA PRO A 65 9.29 7.63 3.61
C PRO A 65 10.77 7.59 3.18
N GLY A 66 11.02 7.82 1.88
CA GLY A 66 12.37 7.78 1.31
C GLY A 66 12.81 6.40 0.79
N ASP A 67 12.15 5.33 1.22
CA ASP A 67 12.42 3.97 0.77
C ASP A 67 11.93 3.72 -0.66
N ALA A 68 12.44 2.64 -1.26
CA ALA A 68 12.08 2.16 -2.60
C ALA A 68 12.35 3.12 -3.77
N ALA A 69 12.90 4.32 -3.53
CA ALA A 69 13.11 5.34 -4.57
C ALA A 69 13.97 4.87 -5.76
N ALA A 70 14.85 3.88 -5.55
CA ALA A 70 15.72 3.32 -6.58
C ALA A 70 15.17 2.03 -7.25
N TRP A 71 13.97 1.58 -6.89
CA TRP A 71 13.42 0.33 -7.42
C TRP A 71 13.21 0.38 -8.93
N ARG A 72 13.53 -0.75 -9.57
CA ARG A 72 13.26 -1.00 -10.98
C ARG A 72 12.69 -2.41 -11.10
N LEU A 73 11.37 -2.51 -11.02
CA LEU A 73 10.63 -3.75 -11.20
C LEU A 73 9.55 -3.54 -12.28
N PRO A 74 9.34 -4.51 -13.18
CA PRO A 74 8.28 -4.42 -14.18
C PRO A 74 6.91 -4.16 -13.54
N ASP A 75 6.14 -3.25 -14.12
CA ASP A 75 4.78 -2.86 -13.70
C ASP A 75 4.62 -2.34 -12.26
N VAL A 76 5.73 -2.20 -11.52
CA VAL A 76 5.75 -1.63 -10.17
C VAL A 76 6.24 -0.19 -10.25
N GLN A 77 5.47 0.73 -9.67
CA GLN A 77 5.82 2.13 -9.62
C GLN A 77 5.90 2.61 -8.16
N VAL A 78 6.98 3.31 -7.83
CA VAL A 78 7.14 3.93 -6.51
C VAL A 78 6.69 5.39 -6.58
N LEU A 79 5.70 5.73 -5.76
CA LEU A 79 5.14 7.08 -5.60
C LEU A 79 5.74 7.70 -4.34
N GLY A 80 6.66 8.64 -4.55
CA GLY A 80 7.36 9.35 -3.49
C GLY A 80 7.05 10.84 -3.48
N ARG A 81 8.04 11.66 -3.11
CA ARG A 81 7.89 13.11 -3.03
C ARG A 81 7.44 13.69 -4.39
N GLY A 82 6.40 14.53 -4.38
CA GLY A 82 5.79 15.11 -5.59
C GLY A 82 4.61 14.31 -6.13
N SER A 83 4.42 13.06 -5.68
CA SER A 83 3.23 12.26 -5.98
C SER A 83 2.16 12.45 -4.90
N HIS A 84 0.92 12.16 -5.27
CA HIS A 84 -0.21 12.09 -4.36
C HIS A 84 -0.93 10.76 -4.52
N VAL A 85 -1.43 10.19 -3.42
CA VAL A 85 -2.21 8.95 -3.45
C VAL A 85 -3.56 9.18 -2.80
N ALA A 86 -4.59 8.65 -3.42
CA ALA A 86 -5.94 8.62 -2.87
C ALA A 86 -6.02 7.53 -1.78
N VAL A 87 -6.31 7.95 -0.55
CA VAL A 87 -6.36 7.11 0.63
C VAL A 87 -7.82 6.95 1.08
N PRO A 88 -8.30 5.72 1.30
CA PRO A 88 -9.66 5.50 1.76
C PRO A 88 -9.85 5.86 3.24
N PRO A 89 -11.11 6.08 3.68
CA PRO A 89 -11.44 6.24 5.10
C PRO A 89 -10.89 5.10 5.94
N LEU A 90 -10.43 5.38 7.16
CA LEU A 90 -9.74 4.42 8.03
C LEU A 90 -10.49 3.09 8.20
N ARG A 91 -11.83 3.13 8.27
CA ARG A 91 -12.67 1.94 8.51
C ARG A 91 -13.18 1.26 7.24
N ARG A 92 -12.86 1.76 6.05
CA ARG A 92 -13.36 1.20 4.78
C ARG A 92 -12.48 0.04 4.35
N THR A 93 -12.92 -1.19 4.60
CA THR A 93 -12.19 -2.45 4.31
C THR A 93 -12.78 -3.25 3.15
N ALA A 94 -13.86 -2.78 2.55
CA ALA A 94 -14.51 -3.39 1.41
C ALA A 94 -14.88 -2.35 0.36
N GLY A 95 -14.98 -2.80 -0.89
CA GLY A 95 -15.44 -1.98 -2.02
C GLY A 95 -16.95 -1.72 -1.98
N PRO A 96 -17.47 -0.93 -2.93
CA PRO A 96 -16.79 -0.45 -4.15
C PRO A 96 -15.72 0.64 -3.93
N GLY A 97 -14.86 0.87 -4.93
CA GLY A 97 -13.84 1.93 -4.93
C GLY A 97 -12.57 1.58 -4.15
N LEU A 98 -11.93 2.60 -3.59
CA LEU A 98 -10.74 2.44 -2.75
C LEU A 98 -11.11 1.94 -1.35
N TYR A 99 -10.41 0.91 -0.89
CA TYR A 99 -10.55 0.36 0.46
C TYR A 99 -9.23 -0.20 0.98
N TRP A 100 -9.13 -0.36 2.30
CA TRP A 100 -8.02 -1.05 2.95
C TRP A 100 -8.14 -2.56 2.73
N ARG A 101 -7.26 -3.11 1.88
CA ARG A 101 -7.12 -4.55 1.74
C ARG A 101 -6.42 -5.17 2.94
N VAL A 102 -5.41 -4.47 3.46
CA VAL A 102 -4.84 -4.72 4.79
C VAL A 102 -5.08 -3.45 5.60
N PRO A 103 -5.84 -3.51 6.70
CA PRO A 103 -6.15 -2.35 7.52
C PRO A 103 -4.90 -1.68 8.08
N LEU A 104 -4.99 -0.37 8.25
CA LEU A 104 -4.00 0.37 8.99
C LEU A 104 -4.14 0.09 10.50
N THR A 105 -3.10 -0.47 11.12
CA THR A 105 -2.99 -0.65 12.58
C THR A 105 -2.01 0.38 13.15
N HIS A 106 -2.04 0.58 14.48
CA HIS A 106 -1.17 1.53 15.18
C HIS A 106 0.31 1.19 15.06
N ASP A 107 0.63 -0.11 15.04
CA ASP A 107 1.98 -0.61 15.17
C ASP A 107 2.60 -1.05 13.82
N THR A 108 1.77 -1.36 12.82
CA THR A 108 2.22 -2.04 11.59
C THR A 108 1.50 -1.53 10.35
N TYR A 109 1.71 -0.25 10.01
CA TYR A 109 1.17 0.29 8.75
C TYR A 109 2.18 0.41 7.61
N TRP A 110 3.48 0.35 7.90
CA TRP A 110 4.51 0.23 6.86
C TRP A 110 4.86 -1.24 6.64
N THR A 111 5.00 -1.63 5.38
CA THR A 111 5.63 -2.90 5.03
C THR A 111 7.15 -2.73 4.98
N ASN A 112 7.89 -3.73 5.46
CA ASN A 112 9.34 -3.76 5.28
C ASN A 112 9.69 -3.74 3.78
N THR A 113 10.40 -2.69 3.37
CA THR A 113 10.77 -2.43 1.98
C THR A 113 11.54 -3.58 1.34
N ALA A 114 12.57 -4.10 2.02
CA ALA A 114 13.40 -5.18 1.46
C ALA A 114 12.58 -6.47 1.26
N ARG A 115 11.71 -6.78 2.22
CA ARG A 115 10.81 -7.94 2.13
C ARG A 115 9.81 -7.78 0.98
N LEU A 116 9.19 -6.62 0.87
CA LEU A 116 8.26 -6.29 -0.22
C LEU A 116 8.95 -6.39 -1.59
N HIS A 117 10.17 -5.88 -1.72
CA HIS A 117 10.95 -6.00 -2.95
C HIS A 117 11.18 -7.45 -3.34
N SER A 118 11.59 -8.29 -2.38
CA SER A 118 11.88 -9.71 -2.62
C SER A 118 10.63 -10.45 -3.10
N VAL A 119 9.48 -10.28 -2.45
CA VAL A 119 8.26 -11.00 -2.83
C VAL A 119 7.72 -10.53 -4.18
N LEU A 120 7.80 -9.22 -4.49
CA LEU A 120 7.35 -8.68 -5.77
C LEU A 120 8.24 -9.15 -6.92
N SER A 121 9.56 -9.18 -6.69
CA SER A 121 10.52 -9.70 -7.67
C SER A 121 10.23 -11.17 -7.99
N SER A 122 10.05 -12.01 -6.96
CA SER A 122 9.73 -13.42 -7.14
C SER A 122 8.38 -13.63 -7.84
N ALA A 123 7.36 -12.85 -7.47
CA ALA A 123 6.04 -12.96 -8.08
C ALA A 123 6.03 -12.48 -9.55
N ALA A 124 6.81 -11.45 -9.90
CA ALA A 124 6.96 -10.98 -11.27
C ALA A 124 7.63 -12.05 -12.16
N THR A 125 8.66 -12.73 -11.66
CA THR A 125 9.28 -13.86 -12.37
C THR A 125 8.30 -15.01 -12.58
N ALA A 126 7.43 -15.30 -11.60
CA ALA A 126 6.43 -16.35 -11.72
C ALA A 126 5.27 -15.99 -12.67
N SER A 127 5.00 -14.69 -12.87
CA SER A 127 3.92 -14.20 -13.73
C SER A 127 4.35 -13.91 -15.17
N ALA A 128 5.65 -13.98 -15.47
CA ALA A 128 6.13 -13.81 -16.85
C ALA A 128 5.64 -14.98 -17.72
N PRO A 129 5.19 -14.71 -18.96
CA PRO A 129 4.81 -15.79 -19.89
C PRO A 129 6.04 -16.69 -20.12
N ARG A 130 5.83 -17.99 -19.97
CA ARG A 130 6.85 -19.04 -20.19
C ARG A 130 7.10 -19.26 -21.67
#